data_AF-A0A8T4N7Y6-F1
#
_entry.id   AF-A0A8T4N7Y6-F1
#
_cell.length_a   1.000
_cell.length_b   1.000
_cell.length_c   1.000
_cell.angle_alpha   90.00
_cell.angle_beta   90.00
_cell.angle_gamma   90.00
#
_symmetry.space_group_name_H-M   'P 1'
#
loop_
_entity.id
_entity.type
_entity.pdbx_description
1 polymer ?
#
loop_
_entity_poly.entity_id
_entity_poly.type
_entity_poly.pdbx_seq_one_letter_code
_entity_poly.pdbx_strand_id
1 'polypeptide(L)'
;MNLVIKFCKIIISFFKITSKYEFLKNIDLQKKSDLAFAKRLHKFKKQHKRKSNRNEIFLIAVTTSHDVVKQLRRRGHWTRQRVRKYLLEKNKIREHYKMQPSKI
;
A
#
# COMPACT_ATOMS: atom_id res chain seq x y z
N MET A 1 -13.80 12.79 -34.14
CA MET A 1 -12.77 11.75 -33.87
C MET A 1 -12.03 11.89 -32.53
N ASN A 2 -12.36 12.83 -31.63
CA ASN A 2 -11.59 13.07 -30.39
C ASN A 2 -12.08 12.34 -29.12
N LEU A 3 -13.32 11.83 -29.10
CA LEU A 3 -13.91 11.24 -27.89
C LEU A 3 -13.42 9.80 -27.65
N VAL A 4 -13.40 8.99 -28.72
CA VAL A 4 -12.95 7.58 -28.68
C VAL A 4 -11.48 7.47 -28.27
N ILE A 5 -10.62 8.34 -28.82
CA ILE A 5 -9.19 8.36 -28.49
C ILE A 5 -8.97 8.75 -27.01
N LYS A 6 -9.74 9.70 -26.47
CA LYS A 6 -9.69 10.07 -25.04
C LYS A 6 -10.14 8.91 -24.15
N PHE A 7 -11.22 8.21 -24.53
CA PHE A 7 -11.71 7.04 -23.79
C PHE A 7 -10.70 5.89 -23.78
N CYS A 8 -10.10 5.58 -24.92
CA CYS A 8 -9.04 4.56 -25.01
C CYS A 8 -7.84 4.92 -24.13
N LYS A 9 -7.42 6.18 -24.08
CA LYS A 9 -6.33 6.62 -23.17
C LYS A 9 -6.69 6.44 -21.69
N ILE A 10 -7.94 6.73 -21.30
CA ILE A 10 -8.43 6.53 -19.93
C ILE A 10 -8.45 5.04 -19.59
N ILE A 11 -8.97 4.18 -20.48
CA ILE A 11 -9.02 2.73 -20.27
C ILE A 11 -7.61 2.14 -20.20
N ILE A 12 -6.69 2.52 -21.08
CA ILE A 12 -5.30 2.05 -21.06
C ILE A 12 -4.57 2.53 -19.80
N SER A 13 -4.80 3.77 -19.36
CA SER A 13 -4.27 4.29 -18.09
C SER A 13 -4.81 3.47 -16.91
N PHE A 14 -6.11 3.19 -16.90
CA PHE A 14 -6.77 2.36 -15.90
C PHE A 14 -6.21 0.91 -15.90
N PHE A 15 -5.97 0.33 -17.07
CA PHE A 15 -5.41 -1.01 -17.23
C PHE A 15 -3.93 -1.08 -16.82
N LYS A 16 -3.14 -0.03 -17.08
CA LYS A 16 -1.77 0.11 -16.57
C LYS A 16 -1.75 0.26 -15.05
N ILE A 17 -2.73 0.98 -14.49
CA ILE A 17 -2.92 1.12 -13.04
C ILE A 17 -3.26 -0.25 -12.42
N THR A 18 -4.16 -1.03 -13.01
CA THR A 18 -4.53 -2.36 -12.49
C THR A 18 -3.39 -3.38 -12.63
N SER A 19 -2.64 -3.36 -13.73
CA SER A 19 -1.46 -4.23 -13.93
C SER A 19 -0.34 -3.96 -12.91
N LYS A 20 -0.16 -2.71 -12.47
CA LYS A 20 0.90 -2.32 -11.51
C LYS A 20 0.71 -2.93 -10.12
N TYR A 21 -0.53 -3.24 -9.72
CA TYR A 21 -0.83 -3.77 -8.40
C TYR A 21 -1.23 -5.25 -8.48
N GLU A 22 -0.27 -6.13 -8.73
CA GLU A 22 -0.45 -7.60 -8.65
C GLU A 22 -0.98 -8.08 -7.27
N PHE A 23 -0.91 -7.19 -6.26
CA PHE A 23 -1.57 -7.30 -4.95
C PHE A 23 -3.11 -7.33 -5.01
N LEU A 24 -3.72 -6.98 -6.15
CA LEU A 24 -5.18 -6.90 -6.38
C LEU A 24 -5.92 -8.23 -6.31
N LYS A 25 -5.22 -9.37 -6.31
CA LYS A 25 -5.88 -10.68 -6.16
C LYS A 25 -6.48 -10.93 -4.77
N ASN A 26 -6.23 -10.07 -3.77
CA ASN A 26 -6.78 -10.26 -2.42
C ASN A 26 -7.37 -8.95 -1.86
N ILE A 27 -8.61 -8.64 -2.26
CA ILE A 27 -9.34 -7.43 -1.87
C ILE A 27 -9.45 -7.29 -0.34
N ASP A 28 -9.63 -8.40 0.37
CA ASP A 28 -9.73 -8.38 1.83
C ASP A 28 -8.42 -7.96 2.51
N LEU A 29 -7.29 -8.41 1.97
CA LEU A 29 -5.98 -8.02 2.47
C LEU A 29 -5.75 -6.50 2.27
N GLN A 30 -6.23 -5.94 1.17
CA GLN A 30 -6.18 -4.49 0.92
C GLN A 30 -7.01 -3.71 1.92
N LYS A 31 -8.30 -4.06 2.06
CA LYS A 31 -9.22 -3.39 2.98
C LYS A 31 -8.69 -3.43 4.42
N LYS A 32 -8.16 -4.58 4.86
CA LYS A 32 -7.55 -4.73 6.19
C LYS A 32 -6.29 -3.87 6.33
N SER A 33 -5.44 -3.83 5.31
CA SER A 33 -4.22 -3.01 5.30
C SER A 33 -4.55 -1.52 5.38
N ASP A 34 -5.53 -1.06 4.61
CA ASP A 34 -5.99 0.32 4.60
C ASP A 34 -6.59 0.72 5.94
N LEU A 35 -7.45 -0.11 6.51
CA LEU A 35 -8.08 0.15 7.80
C LEU A 35 -7.03 0.26 8.91
N ALA A 36 -6.08 -0.68 8.94
CA ALA A 36 -4.99 -0.67 9.92
C ALA A 36 -4.07 0.55 9.75
N PHE A 37 -3.76 0.92 8.51
CA PHE A 37 -2.97 2.11 8.20
C PHE A 37 -3.67 3.39 8.63
N ALA A 38 -4.95 3.56 8.27
CA ALA A 38 -5.76 4.72 8.64
C ALA A 38 -5.85 4.88 10.17
N LYS A 39 -6.07 3.78 10.90
CA LYS A 39 -6.08 3.78 12.38
C LYS A 39 -4.75 4.28 12.96
N ARG A 40 -3.61 3.81 12.45
CA ARG A 40 -2.28 4.27 12.90
C ARG A 40 -2.02 5.71 12.55
N LEU A 41 -2.39 6.14 11.34
CA LEU A 41 -2.24 7.53 10.92
C LEU A 41 -3.09 8.47 11.77
N HIS A 42 -4.33 8.07 12.09
CA HIS A 42 -5.20 8.81 13.00
C HIS A 42 -4.61 8.89 14.41
N LYS A 43 -4.10 7.77 14.95
CA LYS A 43 -3.41 7.74 16.24
C LYS A 43 -2.20 8.68 16.27
N PHE A 44 -1.39 8.67 15.22
CA PHE A 44 -0.25 9.57 15.08
C PHE A 44 -0.69 11.04 15.09
N LYS A 45 -1.70 11.39 14.27
CA LYS A 45 -2.23 12.76 14.21
C LYS A 45 -2.77 13.22 15.57
N LYS A 46 -3.47 12.34 16.30
CA LYS A 46 -3.99 12.64 17.64
C LYS A 46 -2.86 12.89 18.65
N GLN A 47 -1.80 12.08 18.60
CA GLN A 47 -0.68 12.17 19.53
C GLN A 47 0.21 13.39 19.28
N HIS A 48 0.55 13.64 18.01
CA HIS A 48 1.53 14.68 17.66
C HIS A 48 0.89 16.00 17.25
N LYS A 49 -0.44 16.06 17.10
CA LYS A 49 -1.23 17.25 16.72
C LYS A 49 -0.73 17.94 15.43
N ARG A 50 -0.09 17.19 14.53
CA ARG A 50 0.43 17.69 13.24
C ARG A 50 0.28 16.67 12.13
N LYS A 51 0.51 17.10 10.89
CA LYS A 51 0.62 16.20 9.73
C LYS A 51 1.91 15.38 9.83
N SER A 52 1.82 14.13 9.40
CA SER A 52 2.96 13.22 9.31
C SER A 52 3.86 13.61 8.14
N ASN A 53 5.17 13.55 8.33
CA ASN A 53 6.14 13.68 7.26
C ASN A 53 6.34 12.35 6.51
N ARG A 54 7.10 12.37 5.41
CA ARG A 54 7.30 11.19 4.54
C ARG A 54 7.96 10.01 5.28
N ASN A 55 8.90 10.28 6.18
CA ASN A 55 9.59 9.25 6.97
C ASN A 55 8.68 8.61 8.01
N GLU A 56 7.82 9.40 8.64
CA GLU A 56 6.82 8.91 9.60
C GLU A 56 5.78 8.06 8.90
N ILE A 57 5.31 8.48 7.73
CA ILE A 57 4.38 7.67 6.93
C ILE A 57 5.05 6.35 6.52
N PHE A 58 6.34 6.37 6.17
CA PHE A 58 7.11 5.16 5.91
C PHE A 58 7.12 4.22 7.13
N LEU A 59 7.42 4.74 8.33
CA LEU A 59 7.43 3.95 9.57
C LEU A 59 6.05 3.39 9.93
N ILE A 60 5.01 4.18 9.70
CA ILE A 60 3.62 3.75 9.88
C ILE A 60 3.32 2.59 8.92
N ALA A 61 3.64 2.72 7.63
CA ALA A 61 3.42 1.67 6.64
C ALA A 61 4.19 0.38 6.96
N VAL A 62 5.46 0.50 7.39
CA VAL A 62 6.27 -0.61 7.86
C VAL A 62 5.56 -1.30 9.02
N THR A 63 5.19 -0.58 10.06
CA THR A 63 4.61 -1.22 11.24
C THR A 63 3.21 -1.79 10.95
N THR A 64 2.39 -1.13 10.14
CA THR A 64 1.11 -1.67 9.65
C THR A 64 1.30 -3.02 8.96
N SER A 65 2.34 -3.18 8.14
CA SER A 65 2.60 -4.45 7.46
C SER A 65 2.86 -5.62 8.42
N HIS A 66 3.45 -5.35 9.58
CA HIS A 66 3.65 -6.36 10.62
C HIS A 66 2.32 -6.71 11.30
N ASP A 67 1.53 -5.71 11.67
CA ASP A 67 0.24 -5.92 12.35
C ASP A 67 -0.74 -6.73 11.50
N VAL A 68 -0.91 -6.35 10.23
CA VAL A 68 -1.86 -7.00 9.32
C VAL A 68 -1.53 -8.48 9.17
N VAL A 69 -0.25 -8.81 9.03
CA VAL A 69 0.19 -10.20 8.91
C VAL A 69 0.00 -10.97 10.22
N LYS A 70 0.29 -10.34 11.37
CA LYS A 70 0.05 -10.92 12.70
C LYS A 70 -1.43 -11.21 12.94
N GLN A 71 -2.32 -10.26 12.59
CA GLN A 71 -3.77 -10.40 12.73
C GLN A 71 -4.33 -11.54 11.88
N LEU A 72 -3.76 -11.76 10.69
CA LEU A 72 -4.16 -12.86 9.83
C LEU A 72 -3.61 -14.22 10.30
N ARG A 73 -2.84 -14.27 11.39
CA ARG A 73 -2.10 -15.45 11.86
C ARG A 73 -1.23 -16.10 10.76
N ARG A 74 -0.93 -15.36 9.69
CA ARG A 74 -0.10 -15.84 8.59
C ARG A 74 1.35 -15.59 8.95
N ARG A 75 2.19 -16.62 8.87
CA ARG A 75 3.65 -16.44 8.88
C ARG A 75 4.08 -16.23 7.44
N GLY A 76 4.67 -15.08 7.14
CA GLY A 76 5.08 -14.78 5.77
C GLY A 76 5.87 -13.50 5.66
N HIS A 77 7.18 -13.63 5.50
CA HIS A 77 8.05 -12.53 5.10
C HIS A 77 7.52 -11.85 3.83
N TRP A 78 7.14 -12.64 2.83
CA TRP A 78 6.56 -12.18 1.58
C TRP A 78 5.25 -11.41 1.75
N THR A 79 4.34 -11.88 2.60
CA THR A 79 3.07 -11.19 2.84
C THR A 79 3.31 -9.81 3.47
N ARG A 80 4.25 -9.71 4.42
CA ARG A 80 4.63 -8.42 5.03
C ARG A 80 5.19 -7.48 3.98
N GLN A 81 6.08 -7.98 3.12
CA GLN A 81 6.65 -7.19 2.04
C GLN A 81 5.61 -6.72 1.03
N ARG A 82 4.66 -7.58 0.66
CA ARG A 82 3.56 -7.22 -0.26
C ARG A 82 2.67 -6.11 0.32
N VAL A 83 2.25 -6.24 1.57
CA VAL A 83 1.46 -5.20 2.26
C VAL A 83 2.25 -3.89 2.33
N ARG A 84 3.54 -3.96 2.67
CA ARG A 84 4.42 -2.79 2.74
C ARG A 84 4.56 -2.12 1.37
N LYS A 85 4.86 -2.88 0.32
CA LYS A 85 4.96 -2.38 -1.06
C LYS A 85 3.68 -1.64 -1.45
N TYR A 86 2.53 -2.29 -1.26
CA TYR A 86 1.22 -1.70 -1.54
C TYR A 86 1.01 -0.36 -0.82
N LEU A 87 1.21 -0.32 0.51
CA LEU A 87 1.00 0.89 1.28
C LEU A 87 1.96 2.02 0.87
N LEU A 88 3.22 1.70 0.56
CA LEU A 88 4.22 2.69 0.18
C LEU A 88 3.96 3.27 -1.22
N GLU A 89 3.56 2.44 -2.17
CA GLU A 89 3.23 2.88 -3.54
C GLU A 89 1.93 3.69 -3.54
N LYS A 90 0.88 3.20 -2.88
CA LYS A 90 -0.43 3.87 -2.79
C LYS A 90 -0.32 5.26 -2.16
N ASN A 91 0.45 5.40 -1.09
CA ASN A 91 0.65 6.68 -0.40
C ASN A 91 1.76 7.54 -1.04
N LYS A 92 2.27 7.18 -2.22
CA LYS A 92 3.33 7.89 -2.95
C LYS A 92 4.59 8.16 -2.12
N ILE A 93 4.88 7.28 -1.17
CA ILE A 93 6.06 7.38 -0.30
C ILE A 93 7.30 6.87 -1.02
N ARG A 94 7.16 5.76 -1.76
CA ARG A 94 8.17 5.22 -2.67
C ARG A 94 7.47 4.68 -3.91
N GLU A 95 7.71 5.27 -5.06
CA GLU A 95 7.03 4.89 -6.32
C GLU A 95 7.50 3.56 -6.90
N HIS A 96 8.72 3.13 -6.53
CA HIS A 96 9.36 1.90 -6.99
C HIS A 96 9.94 1.11 -5.81
N TYR A 97 9.07 0.59 -4.94
CA TYR A 97 9.52 -0.25 -3.83
C TYR A 97 9.88 -1.65 -4.34
N LYS A 98 11.18 -1.95 -4.40
CA LYS A 98 11.69 -3.30 -4.69
C LYS A 98 11.53 -4.18 -3.46
N MET A 99 10.96 -5.38 -3.65
CA MET A 99 10.95 -6.40 -2.60
C MET A 99 12.37 -6.87 -2.33
N GLN A 100 12.71 -7.08 -1.06
CA GLN A 100 13.98 -7.65 -0.67
C GLN A 100 13.86 -9.17 -0.64
N PRO A 101 14.87 -9.94 -1.10
CA PRO A 101 14.87 -11.38 -0.88
C PRO A 101 14.86 -11.65 0.63
N SER A 102 14.18 -12.73 1.05
CA SER A 102 14.33 -13.19 2.43
C SER A 102 15.79 -13.59 2.63
N LYS A 103 16.46 -13.03 3.63
CA LYS A 103 17.69 -13.61 4.16
C LYS A 103 17.27 -14.93 4.80
N ILE A 104 17.44 -16.02 4.05
CA ILE A 104 17.43 -17.39 4.56
C ILE A 104 18.81 -17.60 5.18
#